data_AF-A0A2K3TWD2-F1
#
_entry.id   AF-A0A2K3TWD2-F1
#
_cell.length_a   1.000
_cell.length_b   1.000
_cell.length_c   1.000
_cell.angle_alpha   90.00
_cell.angle_beta   90.00
_cell.angle_gamma   90.00
#
_symmetry.space_group_name_H-M   'P 1'
#
loop_
_entity.id
_entity.type
_entity.pdbx_description
1 polymer ?
#
loop_
_entity_poly.entity_id
_entity_poly.type
_entity_poly.pdbx_seq_one_letter_code
_entity_poly.pdbx_strand_id
1 'polypeptide(L)'
;MSCFETVVELFRYVGRPKFDAINNRFSATISYDAHIYELLVSLQPHTAWGEIEEIVIDDVDIDVDDSLPAKGTSITLTISISTGASESFFIDIKDLIQKSPMLNRGILRKSFYLVEEDFYFNEGMVEGLAKIPELSVLKNLCDFILCLSKVAHYSNSKSDDVCHKLVFLKNTNAKSLPLIIETNVDYSLLLTGIKDLKIIESFSDEKKL
;
A
#
# COMPACT_ATOMS: atom_id res chain seq x y z
N MET A 1 13.65 -10.40 6.13
CA MET A 1 13.40 -9.28 5.21
C MET A 1 12.49 -9.79 4.12
N SER A 2 11.35 -9.15 3.86
CA SER A 2 10.54 -9.51 2.69
C SER A 2 11.23 -8.97 1.43
N CYS A 3 10.96 -9.56 0.26
CA CYS A 3 11.56 -9.05 -0.98
C CYS A 3 11.13 -7.58 -1.25
N PHE A 4 9.91 -7.17 -0.87
CA PHE A 4 9.49 -5.77 -0.99
C PHE A 4 10.29 -4.82 -0.08
N GLU A 5 10.61 -5.23 1.14
CA GLU A 5 11.48 -4.47 2.05
C GLU A 5 12.88 -4.29 1.45
N THR A 6 13.43 -5.34 0.84
CA THR A 6 14.71 -5.27 0.10
C THR A 6 14.66 -4.28 -1.07
N VAL A 7 13.55 -4.21 -1.82
CA VAL A 7 13.40 -3.24 -2.91
C VAL A 7 13.34 -1.81 -2.38
N VAL A 8 12.70 -1.59 -1.24
CA VAL A 8 12.70 -0.27 -0.57
C VAL A 8 14.11 0.10 -0.11
N GLU A 9 14.85 -0.84 0.45
CA GLU A 9 16.25 -0.64 0.82
C GLU A 9 17.12 -0.32 -0.39
N LEU A 10 16.94 -1.04 -1.50
CA LEU A 10 17.63 -0.77 -2.75
C LEU A 10 17.30 0.63 -3.29
N PHE A 11 16.02 1.01 -3.33
CA PHE A 11 15.59 2.35 -3.75
C PHE A 11 16.24 3.46 -2.89
N ARG A 12 16.34 3.25 -1.58
CA ARG A 12 17.05 4.16 -0.67
C ARG A 12 18.55 4.18 -0.93
N TYR A 13 19.15 3.01 -1.12
CA TYR A 13 20.58 2.85 -1.33
C TYR A 13 21.07 3.56 -2.60
N VAL A 14 20.30 3.44 -3.69
CA VAL A 14 20.61 4.11 -4.96
C VAL A 14 20.31 5.62 -4.94
N GLY A 15 20.03 6.19 -3.76
CA GLY A 15 19.88 7.63 -3.55
C GLY A 15 18.46 8.16 -3.81
N ARG A 16 17.43 7.31 -3.72
CA ARG A 16 16.02 7.68 -3.96
C ARG A 16 15.84 8.39 -5.31
N PRO A 17 16.18 7.74 -6.44
CA PRO A 17 16.02 8.30 -7.76
C PRO A 17 14.57 8.72 -8.00
N LYS A 18 14.35 9.54 -9.03
CA LYS A 18 12.99 9.95 -9.41
C LYS A 18 12.13 8.71 -9.69
N PHE A 19 11.05 8.57 -8.92
CA PHE A 19 10.08 7.51 -9.12
C PHE A 19 9.09 7.91 -10.24
N ASP A 20 8.99 7.09 -11.28
CA ASP A 20 8.02 7.24 -12.36
C ASP A 20 6.73 6.53 -11.94
N ALA A 21 5.83 7.29 -11.32
CA ALA A 21 4.57 6.77 -10.79
C ALA A 21 3.53 6.39 -11.86
N ILE A 22 3.78 6.72 -13.14
CA ILE A 22 2.92 6.31 -14.26
C ILE A 22 3.23 4.86 -14.60
N ASN A 23 4.52 4.52 -14.68
CA ASN A 23 4.98 3.17 -15.01
C ASN A 23 5.37 2.35 -13.76
N ASN A 24 5.24 2.92 -12.55
CA ASN A 24 5.70 2.39 -11.27
C ASN A 24 7.14 1.88 -11.30
N ARG A 25 8.05 2.68 -11.85
CA ARG A 25 9.45 2.29 -12.02
C ARG A 25 10.42 3.32 -11.47
N PHE A 26 11.63 2.89 -11.21
CA PHE A 26 12.76 3.79 -11.00
C PHE A 26 14.00 3.25 -11.71
N SER A 27 14.92 4.16 -12.02
CA SER A 27 16.21 3.83 -12.63
C SER A 27 17.30 4.68 -12.00
N ALA A 28 18.48 4.10 -11.83
CA ALA A 28 19.64 4.77 -11.26
C ALA A 28 20.95 4.19 -11.79
N THR A 29 21.96 5.05 -11.87
CA THR A 29 23.35 4.65 -12.12
C THR A 29 24.20 5.03 -10.92
N ILE A 30 24.83 4.05 -10.28
CA ILE A 30 25.67 4.24 -9.09
C ILE A 30 26.95 3.41 -9.16
N SER A 31 27.85 3.60 -8.19
CA SER A 31 29.01 2.71 -8.02
C SER A 31 28.57 1.29 -7.68
N TYR A 32 29.21 0.32 -8.32
CA TYR A 32 28.94 -1.09 -8.04
C TYR A 32 29.83 -1.57 -6.89
N ASP A 33 29.20 -1.98 -5.80
CA ASP A 33 29.88 -2.45 -4.58
C ASP A 33 29.23 -3.72 -4.02
N ALA A 34 29.80 -4.22 -2.93
CA ALA A 34 29.34 -5.46 -2.30
C ALA A 34 27.90 -5.36 -1.78
N HIS A 35 27.46 -4.18 -1.34
CA HIS A 35 26.14 -4.03 -0.74
C HIS A 35 25.03 -4.05 -1.80
N ILE A 36 25.21 -3.34 -2.94
CA ILE A 36 24.26 -3.46 -4.05
C ILE A 36 24.24 -4.87 -4.63
N TYR A 37 25.38 -5.55 -4.70
CA TYR A 37 25.43 -6.97 -5.07
C TYR A 37 24.60 -7.84 -4.12
N GLU A 38 24.76 -7.68 -2.81
CA GLU A 38 23.99 -8.42 -1.80
C GLU A 38 22.49 -8.14 -1.91
N LEU A 39 22.10 -6.88 -2.09
CA LEU A 39 20.69 -6.50 -2.28
C LEU A 39 20.10 -7.17 -3.52
N LEU A 40 20.76 -7.06 -4.67
CA LEU A 40 20.29 -7.64 -5.93
C LEU A 40 20.22 -9.18 -5.88
N VAL A 41 21.22 -9.84 -5.29
CA VAL A 41 21.21 -11.31 -5.12
C VAL A 41 20.10 -11.77 -4.16
N SER A 42 19.75 -10.94 -3.18
CA SER A 42 18.66 -11.25 -2.24
C SER A 42 17.27 -11.05 -2.83
N LEU A 43 17.14 -10.28 -3.93
CA LEU A 43 15.91 -10.17 -4.70
C LEU A 43 15.69 -11.47 -5.50
N GLN A 44 14.61 -12.18 -5.21
CA GLN A 44 14.24 -13.34 -6.01
C GLN A 44 13.68 -12.88 -7.37
N PRO A 45 14.07 -13.53 -8.48
CA PRO A 45 13.46 -13.26 -9.79
C PRO A 45 11.97 -13.62 -9.75
N HIS A 46 11.14 -12.67 -10.21
CA HIS A 46 9.67 -12.74 -10.35
C HIS A 46 8.88 -13.01 -9.06
N THR A 47 8.49 -11.94 -8.36
CA THR A 47 7.62 -12.07 -7.20
C THR A 47 6.56 -10.96 -7.14
N ALA A 48 5.74 -10.97 -6.08
CA ALA A 48 4.66 -10.02 -5.88
C ALA A 48 5.10 -8.54 -5.78
N TRP A 49 6.39 -8.25 -5.57
CA TRP A 49 6.87 -6.87 -5.47
C TRP A 49 7.11 -6.20 -6.83
N GLY A 50 7.40 -6.94 -7.90
CA GLY A 50 7.82 -6.38 -9.18
C GLY A 50 8.90 -7.20 -9.88
N GLU A 51 9.65 -6.54 -10.77
CA GLU A 51 10.73 -7.14 -11.56
C GLU A 51 11.92 -6.18 -11.74
N ILE A 52 13.09 -6.78 -11.99
CA ILE A 52 14.26 -6.05 -12.47
C ILE A 52 14.18 -6.06 -13.99
N GLU A 53 14.06 -4.89 -14.60
CA GLU A 53 13.90 -4.75 -16.06
C GLU A 53 15.25 -4.72 -16.78
N GLU A 54 16.27 -4.15 -16.14
CA GLU A 54 17.57 -3.89 -16.75
C GLU A 54 18.66 -3.87 -15.68
N ILE A 55 19.79 -4.53 -15.97
CA ILE A 55 21.03 -4.43 -15.21
C ILE A 55 22.18 -4.27 -16.19
N VAL A 56 22.90 -3.15 -16.12
CA VAL A 56 24.10 -2.91 -16.90
C VAL A 56 25.27 -2.67 -15.95
N ILE A 57 26.31 -3.50 -16.00
CA ILE A 57 27.51 -3.36 -15.17
C ILE A 57 28.71 -3.10 -16.08
N ASP A 58 29.41 -1.99 -15.86
CA ASP A 58 30.57 -1.56 -16.66
C ASP A 58 30.32 -1.61 -18.18
N ASP A 59 29.18 -1.04 -18.60
CA ASP A 59 28.69 -1.01 -19.99
C ASP A 59 28.35 -2.39 -20.61
N VAL A 60 28.27 -3.43 -19.79
CA VAL A 60 27.83 -4.77 -20.19
C VAL A 60 26.42 -5.03 -19.66
N ASP A 61 25.48 -5.26 -20.58
CA ASP A 61 24.13 -5.70 -20.25
C ASP A 61 24.17 -7.12 -19.67
N ILE A 62 23.56 -7.30 -18.50
CA ILE A 62 23.54 -8.55 -17.74
C ILE A 62 22.12 -9.07 -17.78
N ASP A 63 21.95 -10.29 -18.29
CA ASP A 63 20.65 -10.96 -18.24
C ASP A 63 20.23 -11.17 -16.79
N VAL A 64 18.95 -10.96 -16.48
CA VAL A 64 18.41 -11.04 -15.12
C VAL A 64 18.49 -12.48 -14.58
N ASP A 65 18.49 -13.47 -15.49
CA ASP A 65 18.66 -14.88 -15.17
C ASP A 65 20.13 -15.30 -14.98
N ASP A 66 21.09 -14.44 -15.37
CA ASP A 66 22.51 -14.73 -15.23
C ASP A 66 23.04 -14.39 -13.83
N SER A 67 24.14 -15.06 -13.46
CA SER A 67 24.82 -14.73 -12.21
C SER A 67 25.46 -13.34 -12.30
N LEU A 68 25.12 -12.46 -11.37
CA LEU A 68 25.74 -11.14 -11.23
C LEU A 68 27.27 -11.26 -11.03
N PRO A 69 28.08 -10.46 -11.74
CA PRO A 69 29.53 -10.46 -11.56
C PRO A 69 29.89 -9.97 -10.15
N ALA A 70 30.81 -10.66 -9.47
CA ALA A 70 31.21 -10.30 -8.10
C ALA A 70 31.98 -8.97 -7.99
N LYS A 71 32.37 -8.37 -9.12
CA LYS A 71 33.14 -7.11 -9.20
C LYS A 71 32.69 -6.31 -10.41
N GLY A 72 32.84 -4.99 -10.28
CA GLY A 72 32.55 -3.99 -11.30
C GLY A 72 32.80 -2.60 -10.72
N THR A 73 32.63 -1.56 -11.54
CA THR A 73 32.88 -0.17 -11.15
C THR A 73 31.58 0.63 -11.04
N SER A 74 30.68 0.46 -12.01
CA SER A 74 29.38 1.12 -12.04
C SER A 74 28.28 0.16 -12.46
N ILE A 75 27.08 0.38 -11.92
CA ILE A 75 25.87 -0.33 -12.28
C ILE A 75 24.78 0.68 -12.66
N THR A 76 24.08 0.42 -13.75
CA THR A 76 22.79 1.02 -14.08
C THR A 76 21.72 -0.04 -13.89
N LEU A 77 20.67 0.28 -13.16
CA LEU A 77 19.52 -0.59 -12.96
C LEU A 77 18.22 0.10 -13.29
N THR A 78 17.27 -0.64 -13.83
CA THR A 78 15.88 -0.24 -13.98
C THR A 78 15.00 -1.28 -13.30
N ILE A 79 14.14 -0.84 -12.40
CA ILE A 79 13.25 -1.69 -11.61
C ILE A 79 11.82 -1.21 -11.76
N SER A 80 10.90 -2.12 -12.05
CA SER A 80 9.46 -1.88 -12.01
C SER A 80 8.81 -2.56 -10.81
N ILE A 81 7.89 -1.85 -10.19
CA ILE A 81 7.17 -2.25 -9.00
C ILE A 81 5.78 -2.70 -9.43
N SER A 82 5.34 -3.84 -8.90
CA SER A 82 4.01 -4.37 -9.18
C SER A 82 2.93 -3.37 -8.74
N THR A 83 1.90 -3.24 -9.57
CA THR A 83 0.67 -2.52 -9.25
C THR A 83 -0.30 -3.35 -8.40
N GLY A 84 0.07 -4.61 -8.10
CA GLY A 84 -0.74 -5.57 -7.38
C GLY A 84 -1.29 -5.05 -6.04
N ALA A 85 -2.36 -5.66 -5.56
CA ALA A 85 -3.09 -5.18 -4.39
C ALA A 85 -2.34 -5.31 -3.04
N SER A 86 -1.32 -6.17 -2.94
CA SER A 86 -0.65 -6.44 -1.66
C SER A 86 0.41 -5.40 -1.28
N GLU A 87 1.25 -4.98 -2.22
CA GLU A 87 2.47 -4.20 -1.97
C GLU A 87 2.75 -3.26 -3.14
N SER A 88 3.11 -2.00 -2.89
CA SER A 88 3.48 -1.06 -3.95
C SER A 88 4.11 0.23 -3.40
N PHE A 89 4.67 1.03 -4.31
CA PHE A 89 5.19 2.36 -4.05
C PHE A 89 4.11 3.41 -4.37
N PHE A 90 4.09 4.48 -3.59
CA PHE A 90 3.23 5.64 -3.81
C PHE A 90 4.08 6.90 -3.68
N ILE A 91 3.76 7.93 -4.47
CA ILE A 91 4.48 9.21 -4.37
C ILE A 91 4.33 9.77 -2.96
N ASP A 92 3.07 9.92 -2.55
CA ASP A 92 2.64 10.49 -1.28
C ASP A 92 1.38 9.77 -0.79
N ILE A 93 0.83 10.23 0.32
CA ILE A 93 -0.43 9.69 0.85
C ILE A 93 -1.64 9.90 -0.09
N LYS A 94 -1.66 10.94 -0.94
CA LYS A 94 -2.76 11.18 -1.87
C LYS A 94 -2.77 10.12 -2.96
N ASP A 95 -1.59 9.79 -3.49
CA ASP A 95 -1.38 8.71 -4.46
C ASP A 95 -1.76 7.36 -3.83
N LEU A 96 -1.39 7.12 -2.56
CA LEU A 96 -1.82 5.93 -1.81
C LEU A 96 -3.35 5.79 -1.78
N ILE A 97 -4.06 6.87 -1.44
CA ILE A 97 -5.52 6.87 -1.37
C ILE A 97 -6.13 6.61 -2.75
N GLN A 98 -5.68 7.35 -3.77
CA GLN A 98 -6.22 7.28 -5.12
C GLN A 98 -6.01 5.90 -5.76
N LYS A 99 -4.86 5.27 -5.52
CA LYS A 99 -4.49 3.96 -6.08
C LYS A 99 -4.86 2.77 -5.18
N SER A 100 -5.63 2.99 -4.10
CA SER A 100 -6.06 1.92 -3.20
C SER A 100 -7.58 1.88 -3.01
N PRO A 101 -8.36 1.41 -4.01
CA PRO A 101 -9.82 1.30 -3.92
C PRO A 101 -10.30 0.44 -2.74
N MET A 102 -9.46 -0.49 -2.27
CA MET A 102 -9.72 -1.32 -1.10
C MET A 102 -9.88 -0.53 0.21
N LEU A 103 -9.37 0.72 0.28
CA LEU A 103 -9.59 1.62 1.41
C LEU A 103 -11.08 1.94 1.61
N ASN A 104 -11.87 1.97 0.54
CA ASN A 104 -13.33 2.12 0.63
C ASN A 104 -13.97 0.97 1.41
N ARG A 105 -13.32 -0.18 1.51
CA ARG A 105 -13.79 -1.34 2.29
C ARG A 105 -13.17 -1.38 3.69
N GLY A 106 -12.42 -0.35 4.05
CA GLY A 106 -11.66 -0.28 5.29
C GLY A 106 -10.44 -1.21 5.31
N ILE A 107 -9.94 -1.62 4.15
CA ILE A 107 -8.77 -2.51 4.05
C ILE A 107 -7.55 -1.64 3.72
N LEU A 108 -6.58 -1.59 4.63
CA LEU A 108 -5.25 -1.01 4.37
C LEU A 108 -4.35 -2.06 3.71
N ARG A 109 -3.44 -1.62 2.82
CA ARG A 109 -2.45 -2.51 2.21
C ARG A 109 -1.52 -3.11 3.26
N LYS A 110 -1.06 -4.34 3.02
CA LYS A 110 -0.15 -5.06 3.93
C LYS A 110 1.21 -4.39 4.02
N SER A 111 1.75 -3.98 2.88
CA SER A 111 3.01 -3.26 2.82
C SER A 111 2.88 -2.11 1.81
N PHE A 112 3.51 -0.98 2.09
CA PHE A 112 3.65 0.09 1.10
C PHE A 112 4.85 0.98 1.42
N TYR A 113 5.32 1.71 0.42
CA TYR A 113 6.35 2.72 0.59
C TYR A 113 5.86 4.07 0.06
N LEU A 114 6.01 5.13 0.85
CA LEU A 114 5.77 6.51 0.44
C LEU A 114 7.09 7.17 0.07
N VAL A 115 7.21 7.58 -1.19
CA VAL A 115 8.47 8.05 -1.78
C VAL A 115 8.89 9.41 -1.23
N GLU A 116 7.98 10.36 -1.09
CA GLU A 116 8.29 11.70 -0.59
C GLU A 116 8.65 11.67 0.90
N GLU A 117 7.86 10.97 1.70
CA GLU A 117 8.00 10.87 3.15
C GLU A 117 9.10 9.91 3.61
N ASP A 118 9.71 9.14 2.69
CA ASP A 118 10.70 8.10 2.99
C ASP A 118 10.17 7.09 4.01
N PHE A 119 8.91 6.69 3.83
CA PHE A 119 8.20 5.93 4.84
C PHE A 119 7.81 4.56 4.32
N TYR A 120 8.36 3.53 4.96
CA TYR A 120 7.99 2.14 4.74
C TYR A 120 6.99 1.69 5.80
N PHE A 121 5.86 1.16 5.35
CA PHE A 121 4.88 0.49 6.18
C PHE A 121 4.86 -1.01 5.90
N ASN A 122 4.71 -1.78 6.97
CA ASN A 122 4.36 -3.19 6.96
C ASN A 122 3.26 -3.40 8.02
N GLU A 123 2.31 -4.30 7.77
CA GLU A 123 1.22 -4.68 8.67
C GLU A 123 1.72 -5.06 10.08
N GLY A 124 2.92 -5.64 10.19
CA GLY A 124 3.56 -5.91 11.48
C GLY A 124 4.06 -4.68 12.24
N MET A 125 4.05 -3.49 11.64
CA MET A 125 4.61 -2.24 12.16
C MET A 125 3.55 -1.13 12.31
N VAL A 126 2.36 -1.47 12.81
CA VAL A 126 1.23 -0.52 12.97
C VAL A 126 1.61 0.73 13.75
N GLU A 127 2.47 0.61 14.76
CA GLU A 127 2.97 1.74 15.56
C GLU A 127 3.73 2.77 14.71
N GLY A 128 4.33 2.34 13.59
CA GLY A 128 5.03 3.20 12.65
C GLY A 128 4.11 4.23 11.97
N LEU A 129 2.82 3.95 11.85
CA LEU A 129 1.83 4.88 11.26
C LEU A 129 1.70 6.18 12.07
N ALA A 130 2.04 6.16 13.36
CA ALA A 130 2.03 7.36 14.20
C ALA A 130 3.08 8.40 13.81
N LYS A 131 4.08 8.02 13.00
CA LYS A 131 5.11 8.95 12.50
C LYS A 131 4.58 9.93 11.47
N ILE A 132 3.46 9.60 10.81
CA ILE A 132 2.79 10.47 9.83
C ILE A 132 1.33 10.62 10.29
N PRO A 133 0.93 11.80 10.82
CA PRO A 133 -0.40 12.00 11.40
C PRO A 133 -1.55 11.56 10.48
N GLU A 134 -1.44 11.84 9.19
CA GLU A 134 -2.45 11.52 8.19
C GLU A 134 -2.62 10.00 8.00
N LEU A 135 -1.54 9.21 8.11
CA LEU A 135 -1.62 7.75 8.06
C LEU A 135 -2.35 7.16 9.28
N SER A 136 -2.20 7.79 10.44
CA SER A 136 -2.96 7.40 11.63
C SER A 136 -4.45 7.67 11.46
N VAL A 137 -4.82 8.81 10.87
CA VAL A 137 -6.22 9.11 10.54
C VAL A 137 -6.76 8.14 9.49
N LEU A 138 -5.96 7.80 8.47
CA LEU A 138 -6.34 6.83 7.44
C LEU A 138 -6.63 5.46 8.05
N LYS A 139 -5.80 5.00 8.99
CA LYS A 139 -6.02 3.75 9.72
C LYS A 139 -7.32 3.78 10.51
N ASN A 140 -7.58 4.85 11.26
CA ASN A 140 -8.83 5.01 12.01
C ASN A 140 -10.06 5.03 11.09
N LEU A 141 -9.96 5.67 9.93
CA LEU A 141 -11.03 5.66 8.93
C LEU A 141 -11.27 4.25 8.38
N CYS A 142 -10.21 3.48 8.13
CA CYS A 142 -10.33 2.09 7.71
C CYS A 142 -11.04 1.25 8.78
N ASP A 143 -10.63 1.39 10.04
CA ASP A 143 -11.25 0.69 11.18
C ASP A 143 -12.71 1.09 11.38
N PHE A 144 -13.03 2.37 11.18
CA PHE A 144 -14.40 2.88 11.20
C PHE A 144 -15.27 2.19 10.15
N ILE A 145 -14.79 2.11 8.91
CA ILE A 145 -15.51 1.45 7.81
C ILE A 145 -15.72 -0.04 8.13
N LEU A 146 -14.69 -0.71 8.65
CA LEU A 146 -14.79 -2.12 9.08
C LEU A 146 -15.78 -2.31 10.24
N CYS A 147 -15.88 -1.35 11.17
CA CYS A 147 -16.86 -1.43 12.25
C CYS A 147 -18.27 -1.18 11.74
N LEU A 148 -18.47 -0.21 10.84
CA LEU A 148 -19.76 0.05 10.20
C LEU A 148 -20.24 -1.15 9.38
N SER A 149 -19.34 -1.85 8.68
CA SER A 149 -19.73 -3.01 7.86
C SER A 149 -20.25 -4.17 8.71
N LYS A 150 -19.76 -4.34 9.94
CA LYS A 150 -20.26 -5.36 10.90
C LYS A 150 -21.70 -5.11 11.36
N VAL A 151 -22.11 -3.85 11.45
CA VAL A 151 -23.47 -3.46 11.90
C VAL A 151 -24.43 -3.21 10.74
N ALA A 152 -23.95 -3.26 9.49
CA ALA A 152 -24.77 -3.16 8.31
C ALA A 152 -25.59 -4.45 8.09
N HIS A 153 -26.82 -4.31 7.62
CA HIS A 153 -27.66 -5.46 7.27
C HIS A 153 -27.22 -6.11 5.95
N TYR A 154 -26.66 -5.29 5.05
CA TYR A 154 -26.12 -5.73 3.77
C TYR A 154 -24.96 -4.83 3.36
N SER A 155 -23.95 -5.41 2.71
CA SER A 155 -22.89 -4.67 2.05
C SER A 155 -22.68 -5.18 0.63
N ASN A 156 -22.48 -4.31 -0.36
CA ASN A 156 -21.97 -4.78 -1.65
C ASN A 156 -20.49 -5.19 -1.47
N SER A 157 -20.12 -6.37 -1.96
CA SER A 157 -18.75 -6.89 -1.87
C SER A 157 -18.11 -7.11 -3.24
N LYS A 158 -18.85 -6.84 -4.33
CA LYS A 158 -18.37 -7.04 -5.69
C LYS A 158 -17.16 -6.15 -5.95
N SER A 159 -16.11 -6.72 -6.52
CA SER A 159 -14.81 -6.09 -6.80
C SER A 159 -14.91 -4.80 -7.64
N ASP A 160 -15.99 -4.68 -8.42
CA ASP A 160 -16.08 -3.68 -9.50
C ASP A 160 -16.89 -2.43 -9.13
N ASP A 161 -17.49 -2.38 -7.94
CA ASP A 161 -18.21 -1.19 -7.49
C ASP A 161 -17.22 -0.14 -6.97
N VAL A 162 -17.30 1.06 -7.57
CA VAL A 162 -16.45 2.24 -7.26
C VAL A 162 -16.58 2.66 -5.79
N CYS A 163 -17.75 2.44 -5.20
CA CYS A 163 -18.03 2.74 -3.79
C CYS A 163 -18.56 1.50 -3.05
N HIS A 164 -18.06 1.31 -1.83
CA HIS A 164 -18.54 0.23 -0.97
C HIS A 164 -19.79 0.73 -0.22
N LYS A 165 -20.92 0.06 -0.48
CA LYS A 165 -22.23 0.47 0.03
C LYS A 165 -22.60 -0.35 1.24
N LEU A 166 -22.89 0.32 2.34
CA LEU A 166 -23.39 -0.26 3.58
C LEU A 166 -24.87 0.08 3.74
N VAL A 167 -25.71 -0.94 3.82
CA VAL A 167 -27.17 -0.81 3.88
C VAL A 167 -27.66 -1.15 5.29
N PHE A 168 -28.40 -0.23 5.88
CA PHE A 168 -29.02 -0.34 7.20
C PHE A 168 -30.53 -0.30 7.03
N LEU A 169 -31.25 -1.25 7.63
CA LEU A 169 -32.72 -1.25 7.59
C LEU A 169 -33.27 -0.54 8.82
N LYS A 170 -34.01 0.54 8.60
CA LYS A 170 -34.79 1.16 9.67
C LYS A 170 -36.17 0.50 9.71
N ASN A 171 -36.43 -0.26 10.78
CA ASN A 171 -37.77 -0.77 11.05
C ASN A 171 -38.65 0.37 11.55
N THR A 172 -39.57 0.82 10.69
CA THR A 172 -40.70 1.65 11.10
C THR A 172 -41.96 0.80 11.06
N ASN A 173 -42.94 1.08 11.93
CA ASN A 173 -44.15 0.27 12.15
C ASN A 173 -45.01 -0.04 10.89
N ALA A 174 -44.64 0.43 9.71
CA ALA A 174 -45.36 0.17 8.45
C ALA A 174 -44.50 -0.30 7.27
N LYS A 175 -43.19 0.02 7.20
CA LYS A 175 -42.25 -0.41 6.13
C LYS A 175 -40.79 -0.37 6.62
N SER A 176 -39.95 -1.29 6.14
CA SER A 176 -38.49 -1.18 6.29
C SER A 176 -37.96 -0.18 5.27
N LEU A 177 -37.34 0.91 5.76
CA LEU A 177 -36.71 1.93 4.91
C LEU A 177 -35.19 1.72 4.91
N PRO A 178 -34.55 1.54 3.74
CA PRO A 178 -33.10 1.39 3.68
C PRO A 178 -32.41 2.75 3.85
N LEU A 179 -31.44 2.81 4.75
CA LEU A 179 -30.42 3.85 4.83
C LEU A 179 -29.15 3.28 4.19
N ILE A 180 -28.60 3.98 3.20
CA ILE A 180 -27.40 3.56 2.49
C ILE A 180 -26.28 4.54 2.80
N ILE A 181 -25.15 4.03 3.27
CA ILE A 181 -23.90 4.78 3.42
C ILE A 181 -22.97 4.32 2.31
N GLU A 182 -22.53 5.24 1.47
CA GLU A 182 -21.50 4.99 0.46
C GLU A 182 -20.17 5.46 1.02
N THR A 183 -19.21 4.54 1.12
CA THR A 183 -17.86 4.84 1.59
C THR A 183 -17.00 5.20 0.38
N ASN A 184 -16.48 6.42 0.41
CA ASN A 184 -15.56 6.96 -0.58
C ASN A 184 -14.42 7.66 0.16
N VAL A 185 -13.31 6.96 0.36
CA VAL A 185 -12.13 7.48 1.03
C VAL A 185 -11.42 8.43 0.09
N ASP A 186 -11.37 9.70 0.47
CA ASP A 186 -10.59 10.72 -0.19
C ASP A 186 -9.69 11.46 0.81
N TYR A 187 -8.75 12.26 0.31
CA TYR A 187 -7.82 13.00 1.15
C TYR A 187 -8.52 14.03 2.05
N SER A 188 -9.68 14.57 1.67
CA SER A 188 -10.39 15.57 2.45
C SER A 188 -10.97 14.99 3.75
N LEU A 189 -11.34 13.70 3.76
CA LEU A 189 -11.77 12.99 4.96
C LEU A 189 -10.68 12.85 6.02
N LEU A 190 -9.40 12.89 5.62
CA LEU A 190 -8.29 12.89 6.56
C LEU A 190 -8.18 14.21 7.33
N LEU A 191 -8.67 15.31 6.73
CA LEU A 191 -8.63 16.65 7.34
C LEU A 191 -9.73 16.86 8.39
N THR A 192 -10.84 16.11 8.29
CA THR A 192 -11.98 16.26 9.22
C THR A 192 -11.76 15.49 10.52
N GLY A 193 -10.98 14.40 10.48
CA GLY A 193 -10.55 13.60 11.62
C GLY A 193 -11.67 12.75 12.24
N ILE A 194 -11.41 11.46 12.42
CA ILE A 194 -12.27 10.55 13.20
C ILE A 194 -11.48 10.13 14.44
N LYS A 195 -11.99 10.52 15.63
CA LYS A 195 -11.23 10.41 16.90
C LYS A 195 -11.76 9.36 17.88
N ASP A 196 -12.99 8.86 17.72
CA ASP A 196 -13.54 7.86 18.63
C ASP A 196 -14.44 6.85 17.90
N LEU A 197 -14.01 5.60 17.86
CA LEU A 197 -14.71 4.47 17.23
C LEU A 197 -15.49 3.62 18.23
N LYS A 198 -15.28 3.82 19.54
CA LYS A 198 -15.82 2.95 20.61
C LYS A 198 -17.34 2.89 20.61
N ILE A 199 -17.98 3.97 20.17
CA ILE A 199 -19.43 4.06 20.02
C ILE A 199 -19.93 3.00 19.02
N ILE A 200 -19.24 2.82 17.89
CA ILE A 200 -19.68 1.87 16.85
C ILE A 200 -19.36 0.44 17.24
N GLU A 201 -18.19 0.21 17.85
CA GLU A 201 -17.82 -1.11 18.37
C GLU A 201 -18.88 -1.65 19.35
N SER A 202 -19.44 -0.78 20.21
CA SER A 202 -20.49 -1.15 21.17
C SER A 202 -21.81 -1.62 20.54
N PHE A 203 -22.07 -1.28 19.26
CA PHE A 203 -23.23 -1.78 18.51
C PHE A 203 -22.95 -3.12 17.81
N SER A 204 -21.68 -3.51 17.67
CA SER A 204 -21.27 -4.75 17.01
C SER A 204 -21.16 -5.96 17.94
N ASP A 205 -21.26 -5.74 19.26
CA ASP A 205 -21.38 -6.82 20.24
C ASP A 205 -22.74 -7.51 20.11
N GLU A 206 -22.80 -8.49 19.22
CA GLU A 206 -23.84 -9.52 19.24
C GLU A 206 -23.84 -10.20 20.62
N LYS A 207 -24.73 -9.76 21.51
CA LYS A 207 -25.35 -10.71 22.43
C LYS A 207 -26.15 -11.70 21.58
N LYS A 208 -25.49 -12.79 21.18
CA LYS A 208 -26.17 -14.03 20.76
C LYS A 208 -27.04 -14.47 21.94
N LEU A 209 -28.33 -14.15 21.84
CA LEU A 209 -29.41 -14.69 22.67
C LEU A 209 -29.95 -15.96 22.01
#